data_AF-A0A929CG45-F1
#
_entry.id   AF-A0A929CG45-F1
#
_cell.length_a   1.000
_cell.length_b   1.000
_cell.length_c   1.000
_cell.angle_alpha   90.00
_cell.angle_beta   90.00
_cell.angle_gamma   90.00
#
_symmetry.space_group_name_H-M   'P 1'
#
loop_
_entity.id
_entity.type
_entity.pdbx_description
1 polymer ?
#
loop_
_entity_poly.entity_id
_entity_poly.type
_entity_poly.pdbx_seq_one_letter_code
_entity_poly.pdbx_strand_id
1 'polypeptide(L)' 'MAIPDDLLDALMKNYKKPEDLIGESGLLIQLTKQLLERAMTAEMTEHLGYEKNAPA' A
#
# COMPACT_ATOMS: atom_id res chain seq x y z
N MET A 1 10.30 11.73 6.24
CA MET A 1 8.89 11.87 6.65
C MET A 1 8.62 10.80 7.70
N ALA A 2 8.04 11.15 8.84
CA ALA A 2 7.71 10.19 9.89
C ALA A 2 6.25 9.76 9.73
N ILE A 3 5.94 8.51 10.09
CA ILE A 3 4.55 8.04 10.16
C ILE A 3 3.94 8.65 11.43
N PRO A 4 2.80 9.34 11.34
CA PRO A 4 2.11 9.87 12.51
C PRO A 4 1.72 8.78 13.51
N ASP A 5 1.82 9.08 14.81
CA ASP A 5 1.53 8.10 15.88
C ASP A 5 0.06 7.66 15.88
N ASP A 6 -0.87 8.55 15.56
CA ASP A 6 -2.30 8.25 15.44
C ASP A 6 -2.60 7.24 14.31
N LEU A 7 -1.84 7.31 13.21
CA LEU A 7 -1.91 6.33 12.14
C LEU A 7 -1.32 4.98 12.58
N LEU A 8 -0.22 4.97 13.33
CA LEU A 8 0.35 3.75 13.89
C LEU A 8 -0.64 3.07 14.85
N ASP A 9 -1.26 3.84 15.73
CA ASP A 9 -2.30 3.36 16.66
C ASP A 9 -3.49 2.77 15.91
N ALA A 10 -3.93 3.43 14.83
CA ALA A 10 -5.02 2.94 13.99
C ALA A 10 -4.67 1.61 13.31
N LEU A 11 -3.45 1.50 12.76
CA LEU A 11 -2.96 0.29 12.10
C LEU A 11 -2.78 -0.88 13.09
N MET A 12 -2.34 -0.57 14.32
CA MET A 12 -2.07 -1.56 15.37
C MET A 12 -3.27 -1.84 16.29
N LYS A 13 -4.43 -1.19 16.08
CA LYS A 13 -5.61 -1.27 16.95
C LYS A 13 -6.06 -2.69 17.33
N ASN A 14 -5.86 -3.66 16.43
CA ASN A 14 -6.29 -5.05 16.61
C ASN A 14 -5.11 -6.02 16.80
N TYR A 15 -3.90 -5.52 17.01
CA TYR A 15 -2.71 -6.35 17.23
C TYR A 15 -2.81 -7.10 18.55
N LYS A 16 -2.72 -8.44 18.51
CA LYS A 16 -2.77 -9.28 19.72
C LYS A 16 -1.57 -10.20 19.83
N LYS A 17 -0.99 -10.61 18.70
CA LYS A 17 0.13 -11.56 18.65
C LYS A 17 1.03 -11.27 17.45
N PRO A 18 2.29 -11.72 17.46
CA PRO A 18 3.24 -11.47 16.37
C PRO A 18 2.70 -11.82 14.99
N GLU A 19 1.94 -12.91 14.86
CA GLU A 19 1.40 -13.38 13.59
C GLU A 19 0.40 -12.39 12.96
N ASP A 20 -0.26 -11.54 13.76
CA ASP A 20 -1.15 -10.50 13.23
C ASP A 20 -0.37 -9.40 12.50
N LEU A 21 0.92 -9.24 12.80
CA LEU A 21 1.81 -8.27 12.17
C LEU A 21 2.63 -8.90 11.04
N ILE A 22 3.28 -10.04 11.31
CA ILE A 22 4.29 -10.66 10.43
C ILE A 22 3.88 -12.01 9.82
N GLY A 23 2.70 -12.56 10.17
CA GLY A 23 2.21 -13.81 9.59
C GLY A 23 1.81 -13.63 8.12
N GLU A 24 1.49 -14.73 7.44
CA GLU A 24 1.12 -14.73 6.01
C GLU A 24 -0.10 -13.85 5.68
N SER A 25 -0.99 -13.68 6.67
CA SER A 25 -2.15 -12.77 6.59
C SER A 25 -1.97 -11.51 7.44
N GLY A 26 -0.73 -11.24 7.87
CA GLY A 26 -0.38 -10.16 8.79
C GLY A 26 -0.47 -8.78 8.14
N LEU A 27 -0.54 -7.77 8.99
CA LEU A 27 -0.68 -6.37 8.63
C LEU A 27 0.38 -5.89 7.64
N LEU A 28 1.65 -6.30 7.80
CA LEU A 28 2.73 -5.83 6.91
C LEU A 28 2.56 -6.31 5.47
N ILE A 29 2.10 -7.55 5.27
CA ILE A 29 1.84 -8.10 3.94
C ILE A 29 0.67 -7.36 3.29
N GLN A 30 -0.41 -7.16 4.04
CA GLN A 30 -1.58 -6.43 3.54
C GLN A 30 -1.28 -4.96 3.22
N LEU A 31 -0.48 -4.31 4.07
CA LEU A 31 -0.07 -2.91 3.87
C LEU A 31 0.81 -2.77 2.63
N THR A 32 1.81 -3.65 2.48
CA THR A 32 2.71 -3.65 1.31
C THR A 32 1.92 -3.84 0.01
N LYS A 33 0.96 -4.78 0.00
CA LYS A 33 0.09 -5.03 -1.15
C LYS A 33 -0.73 -3.78 -1.53
N GLN A 34 -1.41 -3.17 -0.55
CA GLN A 34 -2.26 -2.00 -0.81
C GLN A 34 -1.44 -0.78 -1.28
N LEU A 35 -0.25 -0.58 -0.71
CA LEU A 35 0.65 0.49 -1.16
C LEU A 35 1.10 0.27 -2.60
N LEU A 36 1.46 -0.98 -2.96
CA LEU A 36 1.85 -1.32 -4.32
C LEU A 36 0.70 -1.12 -5.30
N GLU A 37 -0.51 -1.61 -5.00
CA GLU A 37 -1.70 -1.43 -5.83
C GLU A 37 -2.03 0.05 -6.05
N ARG A 38 -1.90 0.87 -5.00
CA ARG A 38 -2.12 2.31 -5.09
C ARG A 38 -1.03 3.01 -5.91
N ALA A 39 0.23 2.62 -5.77
CA ALA A 39 1.33 3.14 -6.57
C ALA A 39 1.13 2.80 -8.06
N MET A 40 0.80 1.54 -8.37
CA MET A 40 0.48 1.09 -9.73
C MET A 40 -0.70 1.86 -10.32
N THR A 41 -1.76 2.10 -9.52
CA THR A 41 -2.91 2.90 -9.96
C THR A 41 -2.53 4.36 -10.22
N ALA A 42 -1.69 4.94 -9.35
CA ALA A 42 -1.20 6.30 -9.52
C ALA A 42 -0.31 6.44 -10.78
N GLU A 43 0.53 5.45 -11.07
CA GLU A 43 1.33 5.39 -12.29
C GLU A 43 0.45 5.29 -13.54
N MET A 44 -0.66 4.55 -13.51
CA MET A 44 -1.63 4.54 -14.61
C MET A 44 -2.32 5.90 -14.82
N THR A 45 -2.48 6.71 -13.77
CA THR A 45 -3.10 8.04 -13.86
C THR A 45 -2.13 9.17 -14.18
N GLU A 46 -0.86 9.05 -13.80
CA GLU A 46 0.16 10.10 -14.02
C GLU A 46 1.17 9.77 -15.14
N HIS A 47 1.24 8.52 -15.60
CA HIS A 47 2.18 8.09 -16.63
C HIS A 47 1.55 7.11 -17.64
N LEU A 48 0.56 7.59 -18.38
CA LEU A 48 0.49 7.25 -19.80
C LEU A 48 1.42 8.21 -20.53
N GLY A 49 2.73 7.95 -20.52
CA GLY A 49 3.72 8.69 -21.32
C GLY A 49 3.49 8.60 -22.85
N TYR A 50 2.35 8.06 -23.25
CA TYR A 50 1.83 7.97 -24.61
C TYR A 50 0.30 8.07 -24.49
N GLU A 51 -0.33 8.89 -25.33
CA GLU A 51 -1.79 8.92 -25.38
C GLU A 51 -2.35 7.55 -25.78
N LYS A 52 -3.53 7.22 -25.25
CA LYS A 52 -4.33 6.09 -25.70
C LYS A 52 -4.65 6.31 -27.19
N ASN A 53 -4.02 5.51 -28.07
CA ASN A 53 -3.99 5.56 -29.55
C ASN A 53 -2.77 6.22 -30.24
N ALA A 54 -1.61 6.38 -29.58
CA ALA A 54 -0.39 6.69 -30.33
C ALA A 54 0.02 5.47 -31.21
N PRO A 55 0.10 5.60 -32.55
CA PRO A 55 0.64 4.54 -33.39
C PRO A 55 2.14 4.37 -33.10
N ALA A 56 2.61 3.13 -33.22
CA ALA A 56 4.03 2.79 -33.16
C ALA A 56 4.84 3.50 -34.25
#